data_AF-A0A7Z9TBI5-F1
#
_entry.id   AF-A0A7Z9TBI5-F1
#
_cell.length_a   1.000
_cell.length_b   1.000
_cell.length_c   1.000
_cell.angle_alpha   90.00
_cell.angle_beta   90.00
_cell.angle_gamma   90.00
#
_symmetry.space_group_name_H-M   'P 1'
#
loop_
_entity.id
_entity.type
_entity.pdbx_description
1 polymer ?
#
loop_
_entity_poly.entity_id
_entity_poly.type
_entity_poly.pdbx_seq_one_letter_code
_entity_poly.pdbx_strand_id
1 'polypeptide(L)' 'MTSETMIVDRKTISIMKACELVGVSRRTIYNWISSGKVEYVRTAGGSVRIFVDTLWREPDTDTGQQAWRELSVSQDA' A
#
# COMPACT_ATOMS: atom_id res chain seq x y z
N MET A 1 7.72 28.00 -21.45
CA MET A 1 6.77 27.43 -20.48
C MET A 1 7.54 26.70 -19.40
N THR A 2 7.77 27.33 -18.25
CA THR A 2 8.30 26.66 -17.06
C THR A 2 7.16 25.90 -16.42
N SER A 3 7.19 24.57 -16.52
CA SER A 3 6.24 23.71 -15.82
C SER A 3 6.41 23.93 -14.32
N GLU A 4 5.40 24.52 -13.70
CA GLU A 4 5.32 24.73 -12.26
C GLU A 4 5.09 23.36 -11.61
N THR A 5 6.17 22.74 -11.16
CA THR A 5 6.12 21.52 -10.34
C THR A 5 5.47 21.88 -9.02
N MET A 6 4.15 21.77 -8.93
CA MET A 6 3.44 21.86 -7.66
C MET A 6 3.90 20.70 -6.78
N ILE A 7 4.71 21.00 -5.77
CA ILE A 7 5.06 20.07 -4.70
C ILE A 7 3.78 19.87 -3.88
N VAL A 8 3.03 18.82 -4.18
CA VAL A 8 1.91 18.40 -3.34
C VAL A 8 2.47 17.48 -2.26
N ASP A 9 2.46 17.96 -1.02
CA ASP A 9 2.85 17.14 0.12
C ASP A 9 1.91 15.94 0.25
N ARG A 10 2.46 14.72 0.09
CA ARG A 10 1.69 13.49 0.25
C ARG A 10 1.26 13.34 1.71
N LYS A 11 -0.05 13.25 1.94
CA LYS A 11 -0.62 13.10 3.27
C LYS A 11 -0.36 11.71 3.83
N THR A 12 0.09 11.65 5.09
CA THR A 12 0.21 10.39 5.83
C THR A 12 -0.68 10.35 7.07
N ILE A 13 -1.09 9.14 7.49
CA ILE A 13 -1.91 8.91 8.67
C ILE A 13 -1.36 7.76 9.54
N SER A 14 -1.82 7.66 10.79
CA SER A 14 -1.47 6.54 11.67
C SER A 14 -2.14 5.24 11.23
N ILE A 15 -1.60 4.11 11.67
CA ILE A 15 -2.22 2.78 11.46
C ILE A 15 -3.66 2.77 11.97
N MET A 16 -3.93 3.32 13.16
CA MET A 16 -5.27 3.36 13.72
C MET A 16 -6.24 4.13 12.82
N LYS A 17 -5.80 5.27 12.28
CA LYS A 17 -6.66 6.05 11.39
C LYS A 17 -6.89 5.34 10.05
N ALA A 18 -5.89 4.60 9.55
CA ALA A 18 -6.06 3.76 8.38
C ALA A 18 -7.10 2.66 8.61
N CYS A 19 -7.05 1.96 9.75
CA CYS A 19 -8.06 0.97 10.13
C CYS A 19 -9.48 1.55 10.11
N GLU A 20 -9.67 2.73 10.72
CA GLU A 20 -10.95 3.43 10.72
C GLU A 20 -11.42 3.81 9.31
N LEU A 21 -10.51 4.29 8.47
CA LEU A 21 -10.83 4.82 7.14
C LEU A 21 -11.22 3.70 6.17
N VAL A 22 -10.53 2.56 6.20
CA VAL A 22 -10.79 1.44 5.28
C VAL A 22 -11.63 0.31 5.90
N GLY A 23 -11.99 0.41 7.18
CA GLY A 23 -12.84 -0.56 7.88
C GLY A 23 -12.18 -1.93 8.10
N VAL A 24 -10.86 -1.99 8.28
CA VAL A 24 -10.12 -3.25 8.48
C VAL A 24 -9.40 -3.32 9.82
N SER A 25 -9.00 -4.53 10.21
CA SER A 25 -8.21 -4.76 11.42
C SER A 25 -6.76 -4.22 11.28
N ARG A 26 -6.11 -3.94 12.42
CA ARG A 26 -4.66 -3.63 12.45
C ARG A 26 -3.82 -4.71 11.78
N ARG A 27 -4.19 -5.99 11.98
CA ARG A 27 -3.50 -7.12 11.37
C ARG A 27 -3.54 -7.04 9.85
N THR A 28 -4.68 -6.66 9.28
CA THR A 28 -4.84 -6.47 7.84
C THR A 28 -3.92 -5.37 7.32
N ILE A 29 -3.84 -4.23 8.02
CA ILE A 29 -2.92 -3.14 7.67
C ILE A 29 -1.46 -3.61 7.73
N TYR A 30 -1.05 -4.35 8.75
CA TYR A 30 0.32 -4.90 8.81
C TYR A 30 0.61 -5.88 7.68
N ASN A 31 -0.35 -6.72 7.30
CA ASN A 31 -0.20 -7.61 6.16
C ASN A 31 -0.06 -6.83 4.85
N TRP A 32 -0.76 -5.71 4.68
CA TRP A 32 -0.60 -4.84 3.51
C TRP A 32 0.77 -4.19 3.48
N ILE A 33 1.27 -3.72 4.62
CA ILE A 33 2.63 -3.19 4.74
C ILE A 33 3.66 -4.26 4.36
N SER A 34 3.55 -5.48 4.92
CA SER A 34 4.51 -6.56 4.66
C SER A 34 4.44 -7.11 3.23
N SER A 35 3.29 -6.98 2.57
CA SER A 35 3.10 -7.38 1.16
C SER A 35 3.33 -6.25 0.16
N GLY A 36 3.71 -5.05 0.60
CA GLY A 36 3.94 -3.89 -0.27
C GLY A 36 2.67 -3.32 -0.90
N LYS A 37 1.48 -3.67 -0.40
CA LYS A 37 0.20 -3.16 -0.90
C LYS A 37 -0.08 -1.70 -0.53
N VAL A 38 0.65 -1.15 0.44
CA VAL A 38 0.56 0.25 0.86
C VAL A 38 1.96 0.82 1.06
N GLU A 39 2.14 2.10 0.78
CA GLU A 39 3.39 2.80 1.07
C GLU A 39 3.34 3.41 2.47
N TYR A 40 4.49 3.45 3.13
CA TYR A 40 4.61 4.03 4.46
C TYR A 40 6.00 4.65 4.70
N VAL A 41 6.07 5.52 5.69
CA VAL A 41 7.33 6.00 6.28
C VAL A 41 7.36 5.69 7.78
N ARG A 42 8.57 5.64 8.34
CA ARG A 42 8.77 5.65 9.80
C ARG A 42 9.19 7.04 10.24
N THR A 43 8.60 7.52 11.33
CA THR A 43 9.07 8.75 11.97
C THR A 43 10.41 8.50 12.67
N ALA A 44 11.11 9.57 13.06
CA ALA A 44 12.34 9.45 13.87
C ALA A 44 12.13 8.65 15.18
N GLY A 45 10.90 8.64 15.72
CA GLY A 45 10.51 7.82 16.87
C GLY A 45 10.05 6.40 16.53
N GLY A 46 10.21 5.94 15.29
CA GLY A 46 9.89 4.58 14.83
C GLY A 46 8.42 4.31 14.49
N SER A 47 7.51 5.23 14.79
CA SER A 47 6.08 5.11 14.48
C SER A 47 5.84 5.07 12.96
N VAL A 48 4.96 4.17 12.53
CA VAL A 48 4.58 4.02 11.12
C VAL A 48 3.54 5.07 10.72
N ARG A 49 3.72 5.64 9.53
CA ARG A 49 2.80 6.58 8.87
C ARG A 49 2.51 6.10 7.46
N ILE A 50 1.24 5.83 7.16
CA ILE A 50 0.81 5.27 5.87
C ILE A 50 0.38 6.41 4.96
N PHE A 51 0.79 6.38 3.69
CA PHE A 51 0.36 7.35 2.70
C PHE A 51 -1.09 7.11 2.29
N VAL A 52 -1.92 8.14 2.41
CA VAL A 52 -3.38 8.04 2.24
C VAL A 52 -3.78 7.67 0.82
N ASP A 53 -3.02 8.13 -0.18
CA ASP A 53 -3.24 7.85 -1.60
C ASP A 53 -3.06 6.35 -1.93
N THR A 54 -2.27 5.61 -1.15
CA THR A 54 -2.06 4.16 -1.35
C THR A 54 -3.03 3.27 -0.57
N LEU A 55 -3.86 3.82 0.31
CA LEU A 55 -4.76 3.01 1.17
C LEU A 55 -5.96 2.42 0.42
N TRP A 56 -6.34 3.03 -0.70
CA TRP A 56 -7.49 2.61 -1.48
C TRP A 56 -7.08 1.49 -2.42
N ARG A 57 -7.74 0.34 -2.24
CA ARG A 57 -7.65 -0.77 -3.19
C ARG A 57 -8.76 -0.60 -4.22
N GLU A 58 -8.45 -0.75 -5.51
CA GLU A 58 -9.50 -1.17 -6.44
C GLU A 58 -9.97 -2.58 -6.05
N PRO A 59 -11.27 -2.86 -5.97
CA PRO A 59 -11.78 -4.10 -5.39
C PRO A 59 -11.25 -5.40 -6.00
N ASP A 60 -10.68 -5.43 -7.21
CA ASP A 60 -10.35 -6.69 -7.90
C ASP A 60 -9.00 -6.72 -8.65
N THR A 61 -7.94 -6.17 -8.09
CA THR A 61 -6.58 -6.54 -8.54
C THR A 61 -5.79 -7.12 -7.38
N ASP A 62 -6.04 -8.41 -7.10
CA ASP A 62 -5.10 -9.24 -6.35
C ASP A 62 -3.95 -9.66 -7.27
N THR A 63 -3.14 -8.69 -7.71
CA THR A 63 -1.94 -8.90 -8.53
C THR A 63 -0.88 -9.74 -7.80
N GLY A 64 -1.06 -10.00 -6.49
CA GLY A 64 -0.26 -10.97 -5.73
C GLY A 64 -0.51 -12.43 -6.10
N GLN A 65 -1.62 -12.77 -6.77
CA GLN A 65 -1.87 -14.13 -7.28
C GLN A 65 -1.31 -14.36 -8.69
N GLN A 66 -1.03 -13.31 -9.47
CA GLN A 66 -0.50 -13.49 -10.84
C GLN A 66 0.95 -13.95 -10.83
N ALA A 67 1.77 -13.48 -9.89
CA ALA A 67 3.19 -13.84 -9.80
C ALA A 67 3.45 -15.36 -9.55
N TRP A 68 2.51 -16.08 -8.92
CA TRP A 68 2.63 -17.52 -8.71
C TRP A 68 1.93 -18.37 -9.79
N ARG A 69 0.95 -17.81 -10.51
CA ARG A 69 0.29 -18.51 -11.63
C ARG A 69 1.19 -18.58 -12.88
N GLU A 70 1.99 -17.55 -13.11
CA GLU A 70 2.86 -17.47 -14.29
C GLU A 70 4.07 -18.44 -14.22
N LEU A 71 4.56 -18.71 -13.01
CA LEU A 71 5.63 -19.68 -12.78
C LEU A 71 5.19 -21.14 -12.94
N SER A 72 3.90 -21.45 -12.69
CA SER A 72 3.37 -22.82 -12.78
C SER A 72 2.99 -23.25 -14.21
N VAL A 73 2.86 -22.33 -15.16
CA VAL A 73 2.52 -22.64 -16.56
C VAL A 73 3.77 -22.95 -17.40
N SER A 74 4.96 -22.60 -16.91
CA SER A 74 6.21 -22.71 -17.68
C SER A 74 6.94 -24.05 -17.55
N GLN A 75 6.31 -25.09 -16.98
CA GLN A 75 6.96 -26.38 -16.73
C GLN A 75 6.44 -27.56 -17.57
N ASP A 76 5.54 -27.30 -18.53
CA ASP A 76 4.99 -28.30 -19.46
C ASP A 76 5.20 -27.89 -20.94
N ALA A 77 6.46 -27.68 -21.34
CA ALA A 77 6.85 -27.55 -22.76
C ALA A 77 8.03 -28.47 -23.08
#